data_AF-A0AAF0MP96-F1
#
_entry.id   AF-A0AAF0MP96-F1
#
_cell.length_a   1.000
_cell.length_b   1.000
_cell.length_c   1.000
_cell.angle_alpha   90.00
_cell.angle_beta   90.00
_cell.angle_gamma   90.00
#
_symmetry.space_group_name_H-M   'P 1'
#
loop_
_entity.id
_entity.type
_entity.pdbx_description
1 polymer ?
#
loop_
_entity_poly.entity_id
_entity_poly.type
_entity_poly.pdbx_seq_one_letter_code
_entity_poly.pdbx_strand_id
1 'polypeptide(L)'
;MLFCLETLLQYEQGEFKIPEDAEPGVIYDGCNCGAWHFTILPTGDVYACRRVADSKVGNVFNDGISKLWYGEMEKYRDYTKFRKCSKCELLPWCRGCPAVAKGTYGSFYDADPPCWKKRNDITGEALPGSGSEDIVS
;
A
#
# COMPACT_ATOMS: atom_id res chain seq x y z
N MET A 1 7.21 10.84 9.66
CA MET A 1 6.10 10.60 8.71
C MET A 1 6.59 10.76 7.27
N LEU A 2 7.86 10.40 6.97
CA LEU A 2 8.49 10.62 5.65
C LEU A 2 8.72 9.33 4.83
N PHE A 3 8.62 8.13 5.41
CA PHE A 3 9.19 6.93 4.78
C PHE A 3 8.37 6.30 3.65
N CYS A 4 7.09 6.64 3.45
CA CYS A 4 6.24 5.90 2.49
C CYS A 4 6.43 6.30 1.02
N LEU A 5 7.05 7.46 0.75
CA LEU A 5 7.33 7.94 -0.60
C LEU A 5 8.84 8.10 -0.87
N GLU A 6 9.67 7.62 0.05
CA GLU A 6 11.12 7.73 -0.03
C GLU A 6 11.69 7.04 -1.28
N THR A 7 11.25 5.81 -1.57
CA THR A 7 11.67 5.08 -2.78
C THR A 7 11.32 5.85 -4.06
N LEU A 8 10.18 6.55 -4.09
CA LEU A 8 9.82 7.39 -5.23
C LEU A 8 10.80 8.56 -5.38
N LEU A 9 11.13 9.23 -4.29
CA LEU A 9 12.10 10.33 -4.30
C LEU A 9 13.48 9.84 -4.78
N GLN A 10 13.99 8.74 -4.21
CA GLN A 10 15.26 8.15 -4.60
C GLN A 10 15.26 7.69 -6.06
N TYR A 11 14.14 7.16 -6.55
CA TYR A 11 13.99 6.78 -7.96
C TYR A 11 14.10 8.00 -8.89
N GLU A 12 13.41 9.10 -8.56
CA GLU A 12 13.48 10.33 -9.35
C GLU A 12 14.85 11.02 -9.28
N GLN A 13 15.58 10.87 -8.17
CA GLN A 13 16.96 11.32 -8.01
C GLN A 13 17.98 10.39 -8.69
N GLY A 14 17.56 9.22 -9.16
CA GLY A 14 18.42 8.20 -9.78
C GLY A 14 19.28 7.42 -8.78
N GLU A 15 19.02 7.57 -7.48
CA GLU A 15 19.68 6.83 -6.39
C GLU A 15 19.13 5.39 -6.29
N PHE A 16 17.84 5.22 -6.55
CA PHE A 16 17.20 3.92 -6.67
C PHE A 16 16.94 3.58 -8.14
N LYS A 17 17.28 2.35 -8.53
CA LYS A 17 16.95 1.79 -9.84
C LYS A 17 16.22 0.47 -9.63
N ILE A 18 15.19 0.24 -10.44
CA ILE A 18 14.48 -1.04 -10.45
C ILE A 18 15.49 -2.12 -10.88
N PRO A 19 15.72 -3.15 -10.05
CA PRO A 19 16.62 -4.24 -10.40
C PRO A 19 16.14 -5.00 -11.64
N GLU A 20 17.07 -5.40 -12.52
CA GLU A 20 16.74 -6.14 -13.75
C GLU A 20 16.22 -7.56 -13.46
N ASP A 21 16.57 -8.12 -12.31
CA ASP A 21 16.15 -9.42 -11.81
C ASP A 21 14.86 -9.38 -10.98
N ALA A 22 14.17 -8.22 -10.94
CA ALA A 22 12.90 -8.11 -10.24
C ALA A 22 11.83 -9.00 -10.88
N GLU A 23 11.28 -9.91 -10.08
CA GLU A 23 10.28 -10.88 -10.49
C GLU A 23 8.88 -10.24 -10.56
N PRO A 24 8.12 -10.47 -11.65
CA PRO A 24 6.75 -9.98 -11.77
C PRO A 24 5.85 -10.49 -10.64
N GLY A 25 5.11 -9.59 -10.01
CA GLY A 25 4.14 -9.92 -8.96
C GLY A 25 4.74 -10.10 -7.56
N VAL A 26 6.07 -9.99 -7.40
CA VAL A 26 6.72 -9.99 -6.10
C VAL A 26 6.68 -8.59 -5.50
N ILE A 27 6.41 -8.50 -4.20
CA ILE A 27 6.48 -7.25 -3.43
C ILE A 27 7.77 -7.25 -2.61
N TYR A 28 8.62 -6.28 -2.88
CA TYR A 28 9.97 -6.19 -2.30
C TYR A 28 10.06 -5.26 -1.10
N ASP A 29 9.36 -4.13 -1.12
CA ASP A 29 9.38 -3.13 -0.05
C ASP A 29 8.12 -2.25 -0.08
N GLY A 30 7.96 -1.33 0.88
CA GLY A 30 6.93 -0.31 0.90
C GLY A 30 6.01 -0.45 2.13
N CYS A 31 4.71 -0.27 1.93
CA CYS A 31 3.77 -0.45 3.04
C CYS A 31 3.74 -1.92 3.53
N ASN A 32 3.98 -2.10 4.83
CA ASN A 32 4.01 -3.41 5.51
C ASN A 32 2.64 -3.91 5.99
N CYS A 33 1.57 -3.12 5.81
CA CYS A 33 0.22 -3.42 6.29
C CYS A 33 -0.21 -4.81 5.85
N GLY A 34 -0.41 -5.72 6.80
CA GLY A 34 -0.79 -7.10 6.53
C GLY A 34 0.28 -7.94 5.81
N ALA A 35 1.37 -7.37 5.30
CA ALA A 35 2.40 -8.10 4.55
C ALA A 35 3.54 -8.59 5.45
N TRP A 36 4.12 -7.70 6.27
CA TRP A 36 5.25 -8.01 7.15
C TRP A 36 4.96 -7.71 8.62
N HIS A 37 3.90 -6.97 8.92
CA HIS A 37 3.48 -6.73 10.29
C HIS A 37 1.97 -6.75 10.46
N PHE A 38 1.57 -6.94 11.70
CA PHE A 38 0.21 -6.76 12.20
C PHE A 38 0.31 -6.34 13.67
N THR A 39 -0.80 -5.86 14.23
CA THR A 39 -0.83 -5.37 15.61
C THR A 39 -1.83 -6.18 16.42
N ILE A 40 -1.42 -6.63 17.60
CA ILE A 40 -2.29 -7.30 18.57
C ILE A 40 -2.46 -6.36 19.77
N LEU A 41 -3.70 -6.07 20.15
CA LEU A 41 -4.01 -5.32 21.36
C LEU A 41 -4.08 -6.25 22.59
N PRO A 42 -3.98 -5.74 23.83
CA PRO A 42 -4.13 -6.56 25.04
C PRO A 42 -5.48 -7.28 25.15
N THR A 43 -6.52 -6.79 24.47
CA THR A 43 -7.82 -7.45 24.34
C THR A 43 -7.79 -8.69 23.43
N GLY A 44 -6.66 -8.97 22.77
CA GLY A 44 -6.49 -10.00 21.77
C GLY A 44 -6.88 -9.57 20.36
N ASP A 45 -7.45 -8.37 20.18
CA ASP A 45 -7.86 -7.89 18.86
C ASP A 45 -6.67 -7.70 17.94
N VAL A 46 -6.78 -8.23 16.73
CA VAL A 46 -5.74 -8.22 15.70
C VAL A 46 -6.12 -7.22 14.60
N TYR A 47 -5.18 -6.34 14.26
CA TYR A 47 -5.33 -5.32 13.22
C TYR A 47 -4.24 -5.48 12.16
N ALA A 48 -4.58 -5.28 10.89
CA ALA A 48 -3.61 -5.34 9.79
C ALA A 48 -2.56 -4.23 9.87
N CYS A 49 -2.96 -3.05 10.35
CA CYS A 49 -2.06 -1.94 10.59
C CYS A 49 -2.60 -1.06 11.72
N ARG A 50 -1.73 -0.70 12.67
CA ARG A 50 -2.09 0.20 13.78
C ARG A 50 -2.61 1.59 13.35
N ARG A 51 -2.38 1.98 12.09
CA ARG A 51 -2.80 3.29 11.56
C ARG A 51 -4.11 3.24 10.79
N VAL A 52 -4.61 2.06 10.46
CA VAL A 52 -5.88 1.88 9.74
C VAL A 52 -6.94 1.47 10.77
N ALA A 53 -7.76 2.43 11.20
CA ALA A 53 -8.67 2.24 12.34
C ALA A 53 -9.69 1.10 12.14
N ASP A 54 -10.16 0.90 10.90
CA ASP A 54 -11.09 -0.15 10.51
C ASP A 54 -10.39 -1.43 10.01
N SER A 55 -9.11 -1.63 10.33
CA SER A 55 -8.34 -2.80 9.90
C SER A 55 -8.38 -4.01 10.83
N LYS A 56 -9.36 -4.09 11.73
CA LYS A 56 -9.54 -5.25 12.59
C LYS A 56 -9.81 -6.48 11.72
N VAL A 57 -9.01 -7.52 11.90
CA VAL A 57 -9.13 -8.80 11.17
C VAL A 57 -9.66 -9.93 12.02
N GLY A 58 -9.64 -9.81 13.35
CA GLY A 58 -10.17 -10.83 14.26
C GLY A 58 -9.64 -10.71 15.67
N ASN A 59 -9.65 -11.82 16.41
CA ASN A 59 -9.11 -11.87 17.77
C ASN A 59 -8.26 -13.14 17.99
N VAL A 60 -7.04 -12.96 18.50
CA VAL A 60 -6.06 -14.03 18.67
C VAL A 60 -6.51 -15.16 19.59
N PHE A 61 -7.37 -14.86 20.58
CA PHE A 61 -7.86 -15.84 21.54
C PHE A 61 -8.92 -16.78 20.94
N ASN A 62 -9.57 -16.37 19.84
CA ASN A 62 -10.68 -17.12 19.24
C ASN A 62 -10.32 -17.70 17.86
N ASP A 63 -9.53 -16.98 17.05
CA ASP A 63 -9.35 -17.30 15.64
C ASP A 63 -8.01 -18.00 15.32
N GLY A 64 -6.98 -17.79 16.15
CA GLY A 64 -5.62 -18.26 15.89
C GLY A 64 -4.89 -17.43 14.82
N ILE A 65 -3.60 -17.14 15.03
CA ILE A 65 -2.81 -16.24 14.18
C ILE A 65 -2.73 -16.74 12.73
N SER A 66 -2.48 -18.03 12.53
CA SER A 66 -2.32 -18.59 11.17
C SER A 66 -3.58 -18.42 10.32
N LYS A 67 -4.76 -18.64 10.89
CA LYS A 67 -6.04 -18.47 10.19
C LYS A 67 -6.28 -17.01 9.82
N LEU A 68 -5.98 -16.08 10.73
CA LEU A 68 -6.09 -14.65 10.45
C LEU A 68 -5.11 -14.23 9.35
N TRP A 69 -3.88 -14.74 9.40
CA TRP A 69 -2.81 -14.38 8.47
C TRP A 69 -3.03 -14.86 7.03
N TYR A 70 -3.53 -16.10 6.85
CA TYR A 70 -3.84 -16.66 5.53
C TYR A 70 -5.30 -16.47 5.10
N GLY A 71 -6.12 -15.82 5.93
CA GLY A 71 -7.53 -15.53 5.68
C GLY A 71 -7.77 -14.03 5.60
N GLU A 72 -8.29 -13.46 6.69
CA GLU A 72 -8.72 -12.05 6.75
C GLU A 72 -7.63 -11.04 6.42
N MET A 73 -6.35 -11.39 6.55
CA MET A 73 -5.24 -10.49 6.21
C MET A 73 -4.99 -10.37 4.70
N GLU A 74 -5.40 -11.36 3.90
CA GLU A 74 -5.21 -11.38 2.43
C GLU A 74 -5.92 -10.21 1.75
N LYS A 75 -7.00 -9.68 2.34
CA LYS A 75 -7.71 -8.51 1.81
C LYS A 75 -6.89 -7.23 1.76
N TYR A 76 -5.70 -7.20 2.38
CA TYR A 76 -4.74 -6.09 2.32
C TYR A 76 -3.53 -6.39 1.42
N ARG A 77 -3.40 -7.63 0.93
CA ARG A 77 -2.32 -8.07 0.02
C ARG A 77 -2.77 -8.12 -1.44
N ASP A 78 -3.96 -7.63 -1.74
CA ASP A 78 -4.44 -7.49 -3.12
C ASP A 78 -3.92 -6.19 -3.73
N TYR A 79 -2.67 -6.22 -4.17
CA TYR A 79 -1.99 -5.04 -4.72
C TYR A 79 -2.57 -4.59 -6.07
N THR A 80 -3.38 -5.41 -6.73
CA THR A 80 -4.04 -5.06 -8.00
C THR A 80 -5.17 -4.05 -7.82
N LYS A 81 -5.75 -3.96 -6.61
CA LYS A 81 -6.85 -3.04 -6.30
C LYS A 81 -6.43 -1.59 -6.12
N PHE A 82 -5.13 -1.31 -5.97
CA PHE A 82 -4.67 0.07 -5.84
C PHE A 82 -4.99 0.88 -7.10
N ARG A 83 -5.79 1.93 -6.97
CA ARG A 83 -6.28 2.73 -8.11
C ARG A 83 -5.15 3.31 -8.95
N LYS A 84 -4.17 3.94 -8.29
CA LYS A 84 -3.00 4.57 -8.91
C LYS A 84 -1.82 3.61 -9.01
N CYS A 85 -1.47 3.00 -7.89
CA CYS A 85 -0.23 2.26 -7.77
C CYS A 85 -0.21 0.99 -8.62
N SER A 86 -1.36 0.36 -8.94
CA SER A 86 -1.42 -0.85 -9.79
C SER A 86 -0.86 -0.63 -11.20
N LYS A 87 -0.83 0.62 -11.67
CA LYS A 87 -0.27 1.03 -12.97
C LYS A 87 1.12 1.64 -12.86
N CYS A 88 1.68 1.76 -11.66
CA CYS A 88 2.97 2.37 -11.40
C CYS A 88 4.08 1.31 -11.42
N GLU A 89 5.20 1.61 -12.06
CA GLU A 89 6.42 0.80 -12.08
C GLU A 89 7.00 0.56 -10.68
N LEU A 90 6.74 1.48 -9.74
CA LEU A 90 7.17 1.37 -8.34
C LEU A 90 6.16 0.62 -7.44
N LEU A 91 5.16 -0.04 -8.02
CA LEU A 91 4.21 -0.88 -7.27
C LEU A 91 4.92 -1.84 -6.30
N PRO A 92 6.03 -2.52 -6.65
CA PRO A 92 6.68 -3.46 -5.74
C PRO A 92 7.42 -2.84 -4.55
N TRP A 93 7.72 -1.52 -4.56
CA TRP A 93 8.59 -0.88 -3.57
C TRP A 93 8.00 0.30 -2.79
N CYS A 94 7.00 1.01 -3.34
CA CYS A 94 6.53 2.27 -2.74
C CYS A 94 5.10 2.16 -2.19
N ARG A 95 4.10 2.24 -3.09
CA ARG A 95 2.65 2.18 -2.80
C ARG A 95 2.10 3.26 -1.86
N GLY A 96 2.93 4.13 -1.29
CA GLY A 96 2.50 5.13 -0.31
C GLY A 96 1.93 4.52 0.96
N CYS A 97 1.19 5.31 1.73
CA CYS A 97 0.53 4.89 2.96
C CYS A 97 -0.99 4.73 2.78
N PRO A 98 -1.51 3.49 2.66
CA PRO A 98 -2.95 3.21 2.58
C PRO A 98 -3.76 3.76 3.77
N ALA A 99 -3.13 3.94 4.93
CA ALA A 99 -3.79 4.53 6.10
C ALA A 99 -4.12 6.02 5.90
N VAL A 100 -3.24 6.76 5.20
CA VAL A 100 -3.47 8.17 4.89
C VAL A 100 -4.55 8.26 3.82
N ALA A 101 -4.46 7.46 2.75
CA ALA A 101 -5.50 7.37 1.72
C ALA A 101 -6.88 7.06 2.34
N LYS A 102 -6.95 6.09 3.26
CA LYS A 102 -8.18 5.74 3.97
C LYS A 102 -8.73 6.89 4.81
N GLY A 103 -7.87 7.61 5.53
CA GLY A 103 -8.26 8.76 6.35
C GLY A 103 -8.71 9.97 5.53
N THR A 104 -8.18 10.16 4.32
CA THR A 104 -8.49 11.31 3.45
C THR A 104 -9.65 11.04 2.50
N TYR A 105 -9.67 9.89 1.83
CA TYR A 105 -10.63 9.56 0.77
C TYR A 105 -11.64 8.47 1.17
N GLY A 106 -11.48 7.85 2.34
CA GLY A 106 -12.37 6.77 2.80
C GLY A 106 -12.06 5.39 2.19
N SER A 107 -11.08 5.29 1.30
CA SER A 107 -10.64 4.04 0.67
C SER A 107 -9.19 3.70 0.99
N PHE A 108 -8.93 2.45 1.34
CA PHE A 108 -7.56 1.92 1.53
C PHE A 108 -6.79 1.86 0.21
N TYR A 109 -7.50 1.68 -0.90
CA TYR A 109 -6.94 1.43 -2.22
C TYR A 109 -6.87 2.68 -3.11
N ASP A 110 -7.21 3.86 -2.56
CA ASP A 110 -6.94 5.13 -3.23
C ASP A 110 -5.45 5.47 -3.22
N ALA A 111 -5.05 6.43 -4.04
CA ALA A 111 -3.69 6.95 -4.00
C ALA A 111 -3.42 7.65 -2.66
N ASP A 112 -2.17 7.57 -2.21
CA ASP A 112 -1.69 8.35 -1.08
C ASP A 112 -1.72 9.85 -1.45
N PRO A 113 -2.49 10.72 -0.76
CA PRO A 113 -2.63 12.13 -1.12
C PRO A 113 -1.30 12.88 -1.35
N PRO A 114 -0.21 12.64 -0.59
CA PRO A 114 1.06 13.29 -0.82
C PRO A 114 1.83 12.76 -2.05
N CYS A 115 1.38 11.71 -2.73
CA CYS A 115 2.09 11.11 -3.86
C CYS A 115 2.00 11.99 -5.12
N TRP A 116 3.14 12.53 -5.56
CA TRP A 116 3.22 13.46 -6.68
C TRP A 116 3.43 12.81 -8.06
N LYS A 117 3.73 11.51 -8.15
CA LYS A 117 3.97 10.83 -9.45
C LYS A 117 2.72 10.89 -10.33
N LYS A 118 2.83 11.28 -11.60
CA LYS A 118 1.69 11.43 -12.53
C LYS A 118 1.72 10.53 -13.76
N ARG A 119 2.85 9.88 -14.03
CA ARG A 119 3.08 9.07 -15.22
C ARG A 119 3.91 7.85 -14.84
N ASN A 120 3.75 6.75 -15.57
CA ASN A 120 4.65 5.62 -15.50
C ASN A 120 5.84 5.88 -16.43
N ASP A 121 7.08 5.83 -15.94
CA ASP A 121 8.25 6.17 -16.75
C ASP A 121 8.64 5.06 -17.75
N ILE A 122 8.19 3.82 -17.51
CA ILE A 122 8.46 2.68 -18.39
C ILE A 122 7.44 2.62 -19.54
N THR A 123 6.15 2.72 -19.22
CA THR A 123 5.07 2.58 -20.23
C THR A 123 4.63 3.91 -20.82
N GLY A 124 4.92 5.03 -20.14
CA GLY A 124 4.46 6.36 -20.51
C GLY A 124 2.99 6.66 -20.18
N GLU A 125 2.23 5.71 -19.61
CA GLU A 125 0.81 5.89 -19.27
C GLU A 125 0.64 6.94 -18.17
N ALA A 126 -0.41 7.76 -18.27
CA ALA A 126 -0.80 8.66 -17.19
C ALA A 126 -1.39 7.87 -16.01
N LEU A 127 -0.92 8.17 -14.80
CA LEU A 127 -1.41 7.54 -13.58
C LEU A 127 -2.65 8.28 -13.07
N PRO A 128 -3.73 7.57 -12.70
CA PRO A 128 -4.95 8.21 -12.20
C PRO A 128 -4.70 8.90 -10.85
N GLY A 129 -5.44 9.98 -10.59
CA GLY A 129 -5.43 10.67 -9.30
C GLY A 129 -6.17 9.89 -8.21
N SER A 130 -6.35 10.54 -7.06
CA SER A 130 -7.20 10.05 -5.96
C SER A 130 -8.42 10.94 -5.74
N GLY A 131 -9.49 10.38 -5.18
CA GLY A 131 -10.75 11.12 -5.00
C GLY A 131 -11.39 11.58 -6.31
N SER A 132 -12.14 12.70 -6.25
CA SER A 132 -12.87 13.33 -7.37
C SER A 132 -11.99 14.19 -8.29
N GLU A 133 -10.67 14.08 -8.20
CA GLU A 133 -9.72 14.88 -8.99
C GLU A 133 -9.73 14.54 -10.48
N ASP A 134 -10.37 13.45 -10.89
CA ASP A 134 -10.58 13.11 -12.31
C ASP A 134 -11.68 13.96 -13.00
N ILE A 135 -12.27 14.96 -12.32
CA ILE A 135 -13.28 15.88 -12.90
C ILE A 135 -12.67 17.23 -13.35
N VAL A 136 -11.40 17.51 -13.03
CA VAL A 136 -10.77 18.80 -13.37
C VAL A 136 -9.48 18.58 -14.16
N SER A 137 -9.62 18.03 -15.38
CA SER A 137 -8.62 18.13 -16.45
C SER A 137 -9.30 18.28 -17.79
#